data_AF-A0A2E5X818-F1
#
_entry.id   AF-A0A2E5X818-F1
#
_cell.length_a   1.000
_cell.length_b   1.000
_cell.length_c   1.000
_cell.angle_alpha   90.00
_cell.angle_beta   90.00
_cell.angle_gamma   90.00
#
_symmetry.space_group_name_H-M   'P 1'
#
loop_
_entity.id
_entity.type
_entity.pdbx_description
1 polymer ?
#
loop_
_entity_poly.entity_id
_entity_poly.type
_entity_poly.pdbx_seq_one_letter_code
_entity_poly.pdbx_strand_id
1 'polypeptide(L)'
;MEEANLTGAEARKVHDENALTAVVEFLSAFVLFLVIVSAFLALSQLKLGSNVAEADRFDQMAIDGLEKLTDSKGHVVLRESGIRDIANATDDWHLFNATTLLTADLLPAIGDGSGHLDMQRISALGNVTEDRLIHGLGIDEGLNLNLTITVVQSQNDSRVGEEIFSDGTSRFAATRGSTASRTMHLSDEMVRVTLEIHNAGREPAGLRITEFMADPLNGPPEWVELENPDGFAMNLSGWSLASPGAFQMIGDSALGAGQRLICTGNAQTQYNPTDAMLVDFGASGVLGTGSIDSLAAEGDSVTLGWTRSGTILTYDVSTIEWDDSWDIQSNHSMTYNLGGNLNSITNWTAVNTGTPGW
;
A
#
# COMPACT_ATOMS: atom_id res chain seq x y z
N MET A 1 11.97 -103.28 -71.62
CA MET A 1 11.87 -101.98 -72.31
C MET A 1 10.74 -101.26 -71.63
N GLU A 2 11.05 -100.40 -70.67
CA GLU A 2 10.03 -99.80 -69.81
C GLU A 2 10.46 -98.37 -69.52
N GLU A 3 9.86 -97.45 -70.28
CA GLU A 3 9.88 -96.02 -70.05
C GLU A 3 8.87 -95.70 -68.94
N ALA A 4 9.28 -94.92 -67.95
CA ALA A 4 8.34 -94.18 -67.11
C ALA A 4 8.99 -92.85 -66.72
N ASN A 5 8.63 -91.80 -67.45
CA ASN A 5 9.02 -90.43 -67.16
C ASN A 5 7.91 -89.76 -66.34
N LEU A 6 8.28 -89.31 -65.15
CA LEU A 6 7.45 -88.56 -64.20
C LEU A 6 7.27 -87.12 -64.69
N THR A 7 6.02 -86.64 -64.77
CA THR A 7 5.71 -85.22 -64.98
C THR A 7 4.81 -84.65 -63.88
N GLY A 8 5.40 -83.66 -63.18
CA GLY A 8 4.84 -82.54 -62.43
C GLY A 8 3.39 -82.56 -61.94
N ALA A 9 3.24 -82.62 -60.61
CA ALA A 9 2.00 -82.27 -59.92
C ALA A 9 1.76 -80.74 -59.96
N GLU A 10 0.62 -80.32 -60.50
CA GLU A 10 0.12 -78.95 -60.36
C GLU A 10 -0.32 -78.69 -58.91
N ALA A 11 0.42 -77.85 -58.19
CA ALA A 11 0.01 -77.32 -56.90
C ALA A 11 -1.04 -76.20 -57.09
N ARG A 12 -2.30 -76.52 -56.82
CA ARG A 12 -3.42 -75.57 -56.79
C ARG A 12 -3.20 -74.57 -55.64
N LYS A 13 -2.88 -73.32 -55.98
CA LYS A 13 -2.74 -72.18 -55.05
C LYS A 13 -4.12 -71.83 -54.49
N VAL A 14 -4.45 -72.27 -53.28
CA VAL A 14 -5.66 -71.84 -52.56
C VAL A 14 -5.43 -70.40 -52.09
N HIS A 15 -6.29 -69.48 -52.52
CA HIS A 15 -6.30 -68.10 -52.04
C HIS A 15 -6.86 -68.12 -50.62
N ASP A 16 -6.00 -67.93 -49.61
CA ASP A 16 -6.39 -67.87 -48.21
C ASP A 16 -6.83 -66.45 -47.86
N GLU A 17 -8.09 -66.11 -48.17
CA GLU A 17 -8.67 -64.79 -47.89
C GLU A 17 -8.65 -64.47 -46.38
N ASN A 18 -8.65 -65.48 -45.51
CA ASN A 18 -8.59 -65.30 -44.06
C ASN A 18 -7.26 -64.68 -43.60
N ALA A 19 -6.15 -65.01 -44.28
CA ALA A 19 -4.85 -64.43 -43.97
C ALA A 19 -4.81 -62.94 -44.35
N LEU A 20 -5.45 -62.56 -45.47
CA LEU A 20 -5.54 -61.17 -45.89
C LEU A 20 -6.45 -60.36 -44.95
N THR A 21 -7.58 -60.93 -44.53
CA THR A 21 -8.49 -60.30 -43.55
C THR A 21 -7.80 -60.09 -42.21
N ALA A 22 -7.06 -61.08 -41.70
CA ALA A 22 -6.31 -60.94 -40.44
C ALA A 22 -5.23 -59.85 -40.51
N VAL A 23 -4.54 -59.72 -41.66
CA VAL A 23 -3.54 -58.65 -41.86
C VAL A 23 -4.21 -57.28 -41.90
N VAL A 24 -5.35 -57.13 -42.58
CA VAL A 24 -6.08 -55.85 -42.64
C VAL A 24 -6.65 -55.48 -41.27
N GLU A 25 -7.17 -56.44 -40.52
CA GLU A 25 -7.70 -56.23 -39.17
C GLU A 25 -6.59 -55.84 -38.19
N PHE A 26 -5.42 -56.48 -38.26
CA PHE A 26 -4.24 -56.09 -37.48
C PHE A 26 -3.78 -54.68 -37.85
N LEU A 27 -3.69 -54.36 -39.15
CA LEU A 27 -3.22 -53.05 -39.60
C LEU A 27 -4.18 -51.93 -39.19
N SER A 28 -5.48 -52.17 -39.28
CA SER A 28 -6.50 -51.19 -38.88
C SER A 28 -6.57 -51.01 -37.36
N ALA A 29 -6.44 -52.08 -36.57
CA ALA A 29 -6.31 -51.99 -35.11
C ALA A 29 -5.02 -51.25 -34.70
N PHE A 30 -3.91 -51.48 -35.41
CA PHE A 30 -2.64 -50.82 -35.15
C PHE A 30 -2.69 -49.32 -35.50
N VAL A 31 -3.31 -48.97 -36.63
CA VAL A 31 -3.54 -47.56 -37.00
C VAL A 31 -4.45 -46.89 -35.98
N LEU A 32 -5.52 -47.54 -35.53
CA LEU A 32 -6.40 -47.01 -34.49
C LEU A 32 -5.62 -46.79 -33.17
N PHE A 33 -4.80 -47.75 -32.78
CA PHE A 33 -3.93 -47.62 -31.60
C PHE A 33 -2.96 -46.45 -31.72
N LEU A 34 -2.29 -46.30 -32.88
CA LEU A 34 -1.41 -45.17 -33.13
C LEU A 34 -2.15 -43.84 -33.08
N VAL A 35 -3.36 -43.76 -33.66
CA VAL A 35 -4.19 -42.55 -33.59
C VAL A 35 -4.56 -42.23 -32.15
N ILE A 36 -4.94 -43.23 -31.35
CA ILE A 36 -5.27 -43.04 -29.93
C ILE A 36 -4.02 -42.59 -29.13
N VAL A 37 -2.86 -43.20 -29.36
CA VAL A 37 -1.61 -42.82 -28.67
C VAL A 37 -1.16 -41.42 -29.09
N SER A 38 -1.26 -41.07 -30.38
CA SER A 38 -0.95 -39.72 -30.86
C SER A 38 -1.92 -38.68 -30.30
N ALA A 39 -3.22 -38.99 -30.23
CA ALA A 39 -4.22 -38.12 -29.61
C ALA A 39 -3.98 -37.96 -28.11
N PHE A 40 -3.65 -39.05 -27.40
CA PHE A 40 -3.32 -39.02 -25.98
C PHE A 40 -2.05 -38.21 -25.70
N LEU A 41 -1.00 -38.41 -26.50
CA LEU A 41 0.24 -37.64 -26.36
C LEU A 41 0.02 -36.16 -26.67
N ALA A 42 -0.78 -35.83 -27.69
CA ALA A 42 -1.17 -34.45 -27.97
C ALA A 42 -1.99 -33.83 -26.82
N LEU A 43 -2.90 -34.59 -26.21
CA LEU A 43 -3.66 -34.15 -25.02
C LEU A 43 -2.76 -33.99 -23.78
N SER A 44 -1.76 -34.86 -23.60
CA SER A 44 -0.83 -34.77 -22.47
C SER A 44 0.13 -33.58 -22.60
N GLN A 45 0.38 -33.12 -23.83
CA GLN A 45 1.17 -31.92 -24.13
C GLN A 45 0.35 -30.64 -24.06
N LEU A 46 -0.98 -30.72 -24.04
CA LEU A 46 -1.85 -29.62 -23.59
C LEU A 46 -1.65 -29.44 -22.08
N LYS A 47 -0.51 -28.85 -21.71
CA LYS A 47 -0.41 -28.09 -20.47
C LYS A 47 -1.52 -27.04 -20.54
N LEU A 48 -2.60 -27.24 -19.78
CA LEU A 48 -3.23 -26.08 -19.17
C LEU A 48 -2.09 -25.28 -18.52
N GLY A 49 -2.09 -23.97 -18.72
CA GLY A 49 -1.12 -23.08 -18.08
C GLY A 49 -0.94 -23.44 -16.61
N SER A 50 0.26 -23.18 -16.10
CA SER A 50 0.61 -23.32 -14.68
C SER A 50 -0.55 -22.93 -13.76
N ASN A 51 -1.31 -23.90 -13.24
CA ASN A 51 -2.40 -23.67 -12.28
C ASN A 51 -1.76 -23.38 -10.92
N VAL A 52 -1.20 -22.18 -10.77
CA VAL A 52 -0.71 -21.68 -9.51
C VAL A 52 -1.84 -20.82 -8.97
N ALA A 53 -2.79 -21.48 -8.31
CA ALA A 53 -4.01 -20.87 -7.78
C ALA A 53 -3.74 -19.57 -6.99
N GLU A 54 -2.58 -19.46 -6.35
CA GLU A 54 -2.20 -18.23 -5.65
C GLU A 54 -1.76 -17.09 -6.58
N ALA A 55 -1.05 -17.36 -7.68
CA ALA A 55 -0.72 -16.34 -8.68
C ALA A 55 -2.00 -15.84 -9.37
N ASP A 56 -2.90 -16.77 -9.70
CA ASP A 56 -4.22 -16.46 -10.23
C ASP A 56 -5.04 -15.59 -9.26
N ARG A 57 -4.88 -15.78 -7.94
CA ARG A 57 -5.49 -14.92 -6.91
C ARG A 57 -4.92 -13.50 -6.89
N PHE A 58 -3.59 -13.32 -7.02
CA PHE A 58 -2.99 -11.98 -7.13
C PHE A 58 -3.51 -11.23 -8.35
N ASP A 59 -3.55 -11.90 -9.51
CA ASP A 59 -4.06 -11.32 -10.74
C ASP A 59 -5.53 -10.92 -10.61
N GLN A 60 -6.35 -11.82 -10.04
CA GLN A 60 -7.75 -11.53 -9.79
C GLN A 60 -7.95 -10.35 -8.83
N MET A 61 -7.21 -10.29 -7.71
CA MET A 61 -7.31 -9.17 -6.77
C MET A 61 -6.89 -7.84 -7.41
N ALA A 62 -5.86 -7.84 -8.27
CA ALA A 62 -5.41 -6.63 -8.94
C ALA A 62 -6.48 -6.12 -9.92
N ILE A 63 -7.09 -7.03 -10.68
CA ILE A 63 -8.17 -6.70 -11.62
C ILE A 63 -9.42 -6.23 -10.87
N ASP A 64 -9.93 -7.03 -9.93
CA ASP A 64 -11.14 -6.73 -9.16
C ASP A 64 -10.96 -5.45 -8.33
N GLY A 65 -9.76 -5.25 -7.77
CA GLY A 65 -9.39 -4.05 -7.03
C GLY A 65 -9.37 -2.81 -7.92
N LEU A 66 -8.78 -2.91 -9.12
CA LEU A 66 -8.78 -1.81 -10.07
C LEU A 66 -10.21 -1.48 -10.55
N GLU A 67 -11.03 -2.48 -10.85
CA GLU A 67 -12.43 -2.29 -11.24
C GLU A 67 -13.22 -1.58 -10.14
N LYS A 68 -13.15 -2.07 -8.89
CA LYS A 68 -13.80 -1.42 -7.74
C LYS A 68 -13.32 0.02 -7.53
N LEU A 69 -12.03 0.27 -7.70
CA LEU A 69 -11.42 1.58 -7.57
C LEU A 69 -11.92 2.54 -8.66
N THR A 70 -12.15 2.10 -9.89
CA THR A 70 -12.44 3.00 -11.01
C THR A 70 -13.89 3.06 -11.48
N ASP A 71 -14.69 2.02 -11.27
CA ASP A 71 -15.99 1.88 -11.93
C ASP A 71 -17.16 2.54 -11.18
N SER A 72 -16.93 3.02 -9.95
CA SER A 72 -17.97 3.62 -9.13
C SER A 72 -17.53 4.92 -8.46
N LYS A 73 -18.49 5.59 -7.82
CA LYS A 73 -18.24 6.71 -6.91
C LYS A 73 -17.71 6.26 -5.56
N GLY A 74 -17.74 4.96 -5.27
CA GLY A 74 -17.44 4.45 -3.95
C GLY A 74 -18.60 4.71 -3.00
N HIS A 75 -18.44 4.27 -1.77
CA HIS A 75 -19.49 4.32 -0.77
C HIS A 75 -18.89 4.27 0.63
N VAL A 76 -19.49 4.98 1.58
CA VAL A 76 -19.07 4.94 2.97
C VAL A 76 -20.26 4.76 3.90
N VAL A 77 -20.07 3.89 4.89
CA VAL A 77 -20.96 3.76 6.04
C VAL A 77 -20.14 4.11 7.28
N LEU A 78 -20.49 5.21 7.94
CA LEU A 78 -19.79 5.66 9.14
C LEU A 78 -20.07 4.71 10.31
N ARG A 79 -19.21 4.80 11.34
CA ARG A 79 -19.42 4.10 12.60
C ARG A 79 -19.54 5.08 13.74
N GLU A 80 -20.61 4.95 14.51
CA GLU A 80 -20.81 5.67 15.76
C GLU A 80 -20.71 4.68 16.91
N SER A 81 -19.75 4.90 17.82
CA SER A 81 -19.48 3.99 18.95
C SER A 81 -19.33 2.50 18.53
N GLY A 82 -18.71 2.26 17.38
CA GLY A 82 -18.48 0.92 16.81
C GLY A 82 -19.65 0.33 16.03
N ILE A 83 -20.83 0.97 16.04
CA ILE A 83 -22.04 0.53 15.35
C ILE A 83 -22.12 1.20 13.98
N ARG A 84 -22.49 0.45 12.95
CA ARG A 84 -22.66 0.95 11.58
C ARG A 84 -23.88 1.87 11.49
N ASP A 85 -23.67 3.09 11.03
CA ASP A 85 -24.74 4.04 10.74
C ASP A 85 -25.17 3.92 9.27
N ILE A 86 -26.04 2.94 9.03
CA ILE A 86 -26.56 2.64 7.68
C ILE A 86 -27.48 3.76 7.19
N ALA A 87 -28.12 4.51 8.09
CA ALA A 87 -29.09 5.54 7.72
C ALA A 87 -28.43 6.75 7.06
N ASN A 88 -27.18 7.06 7.44
CA ASN A 88 -26.39 8.16 6.88
C ASN A 88 -25.30 7.69 5.89
N ALA A 89 -25.46 6.50 5.33
CA ALA A 89 -24.57 6.00 4.29
C ALA A 89 -24.59 6.89 3.04
N THR A 90 -23.43 7.17 2.45
CA THR A 90 -23.30 8.12 1.33
C THR A 90 -22.18 7.71 0.37
N ASP A 91 -22.26 8.18 -0.88
CA ASP A 91 -21.20 8.05 -1.88
C ASP A 91 -20.17 9.17 -1.76
N ASP A 92 -20.42 10.18 -0.92
CA ASP A 92 -19.57 11.37 -0.72
C ASP A 92 -18.45 11.13 0.31
N TRP A 93 -17.82 9.95 0.23
CA TRP A 93 -16.76 9.54 1.15
C TRP A 93 -15.56 10.49 1.15
N HIS A 94 -15.30 11.15 0.02
CA HIS A 94 -14.19 12.07 -0.19
C HIS A 94 -14.27 13.35 0.67
N LEU A 95 -15.41 13.60 1.33
CA LEU A 95 -15.63 14.74 2.21
C LEU A 95 -15.21 14.48 3.68
N PHE A 96 -14.87 13.24 4.03
CA PHE A 96 -14.48 12.88 5.38
C PHE A 96 -12.96 12.91 5.57
N ASN A 97 -12.54 13.24 6.79
CA ASN A 97 -11.13 13.24 7.17
C ASN A 97 -10.59 11.82 7.41
N ALA A 98 -9.26 11.72 7.54
CA ALA A 98 -8.58 10.44 7.70
C ALA A 98 -9.05 9.63 8.91
N THR A 99 -9.24 10.27 10.06
CA THR A 99 -9.63 9.57 11.30
C THR A 99 -11.04 9.00 11.19
N THR A 100 -11.97 9.72 10.57
CA THR A 100 -13.33 9.23 10.31
C THR A 100 -13.30 8.04 9.34
N LEU A 101 -12.54 8.15 8.24
CA LEU A 101 -12.46 7.10 7.23
C LEU A 101 -11.73 5.84 7.74
N LEU A 102 -10.77 5.98 8.65
CA LEU A 102 -10.03 4.86 9.25
C LEU A 102 -10.98 3.81 9.86
N THR A 103 -12.05 4.24 10.51
CA THR A 103 -12.99 3.36 11.21
C THR A 103 -14.25 3.03 10.41
N ALA A 104 -14.53 3.77 9.33
CA ALA A 104 -15.72 3.59 8.52
C ALA A 104 -15.68 2.33 7.63
N ASP A 105 -16.84 1.83 7.21
CA ASP A 105 -16.91 0.85 6.12
C ASP A 105 -16.85 1.59 4.78
N LEU A 106 -15.62 1.73 4.26
CA LEU A 106 -15.31 2.43 3.02
C LEU A 106 -15.11 1.47 1.84
N LEU A 107 -15.78 1.76 0.71
CA LEU A 107 -15.39 1.40 -0.65
C LEU A 107 -14.78 2.65 -1.31
N PRO A 108 -13.44 2.77 -1.36
CA PRO A 108 -12.75 3.95 -1.87
C PRO A 108 -12.62 3.84 -3.40
N ALA A 109 -13.54 4.47 -4.12
CA ALA A 109 -13.49 4.55 -5.57
C ALA A 109 -13.31 5.99 -6.04
N ILE A 110 -12.51 6.15 -7.09
CA ILE A 110 -12.08 7.44 -7.67
C ILE A 110 -12.84 7.80 -8.95
N GLY A 111 -13.83 7.00 -9.33
CA GLY A 111 -14.68 7.26 -10.49
C GLY A 111 -15.81 8.27 -10.20
N ASP A 112 -16.34 8.86 -11.25
CA ASP A 112 -17.54 9.71 -11.21
C ASP A 112 -18.85 8.90 -11.34
N GLY A 113 -18.76 7.56 -11.43
CA GLY A 113 -19.88 6.66 -11.68
C GLY A 113 -20.48 6.73 -13.09
N SER A 114 -19.88 7.50 -13.99
CA SER A 114 -20.27 7.70 -15.40
C SER A 114 -19.16 7.32 -16.38
N GLY A 115 -18.13 6.61 -15.91
CA GLY A 115 -17.01 6.11 -16.72
C GLY A 115 -15.81 7.04 -16.83
N HIS A 116 -15.78 8.14 -16.06
CA HIS A 116 -14.62 9.04 -15.94
C HIS A 116 -14.08 9.00 -14.51
N LEU A 117 -12.88 9.54 -14.31
CA LEU A 117 -12.32 9.75 -12.98
C LEU A 117 -12.73 11.12 -12.42
N ASP A 118 -12.80 11.21 -11.10
CA ASP A 118 -13.12 12.41 -10.34
C ASP A 118 -11.88 12.88 -9.55
N MET A 119 -11.40 14.08 -9.88
CA MET A 119 -10.21 14.65 -9.24
C MET A 119 -10.39 14.86 -7.74
N GLN A 120 -11.61 15.19 -7.27
CA GLN A 120 -11.86 15.38 -5.83
C GLN A 120 -11.67 14.08 -5.06
N ARG A 121 -12.05 12.96 -5.67
CA ARG A 121 -11.89 11.62 -5.08
C ARG A 121 -10.44 11.16 -5.13
N ILE A 122 -9.71 11.47 -6.20
CA ILE A 122 -8.26 11.22 -6.28
C ILE A 122 -7.54 12.00 -5.18
N SER A 123 -7.81 13.31 -5.03
CA SER A 123 -7.23 14.11 -3.97
C SER A 123 -7.58 13.60 -2.56
N ALA A 124 -8.80 13.08 -2.38
CA ALA A 124 -9.24 12.53 -1.12
C ALA A 124 -8.60 11.17 -0.75
N LEU A 125 -7.84 10.53 -1.66
CA LEU A 125 -7.00 9.38 -1.29
C LEU A 125 -6.00 9.75 -0.19
N GLY A 126 -5.61 11.02 -0.08
CA GLY A 126 -4.80 11.53 1.04
C GLY A 126 -5.46 11.39 2.41
N ASN A 127 -6.76 11.16 2.48
CA ASN A 127 -7.47 10.84 3.72
C ASN A 127 -7.75 9.34 3.89
N VAL A 128 -7.30 8.48 2.98
CA VAL A 128 -7.52 7.04 3.08
C VAL A 128 -6.21 6.39 3.47
N THR A 129 -6.21 5.60 4.55
CA THR A 129 -5.03 4.82 4.90
C THR A 129 -4.86 3.64 3.95
N GLU A 130 -3.62 3.22 3.69
CA GLU A 130 -3.36 2.06 2.83
C GLU A 130 -4.15 0.82 3.29
N ASP A 131 -4.18 0.56 4.61
CA ASP A 131 -4.95 -0.55 5.19
C ASP A 131 -6.45 -0.45 4.87
N ARG A 132 -7.01 0.77 4.92
CA ARG A 132 -8.42 1.02 4.62
C ARG A 132 -8.70 0.88 3.11
N LEU A 133 -7.75 1.24 2.26
CA LEU A 133 -7.80 1.03 0.82
C LEU A 133 -7.78 -0.47 0.48
N ILE A 134 -6.82 -1.22 1.03
CA ILE A 134 -6.70 -2.69 0.89
C ILE A 134 -8.02 -3.36 1.27
N HIS A 135 -8.55 -3.05 2.45
CA HIS A 135 -9.81 -3.62 2.92
C HIS A 135 -10.99 -3.23 2.03
N GLY A 136 -11.07 -1.98 1.59
CA GLY A 136 -12.16 -1.49 0.73
C GLY A 136 -12.18 -2.11 -0.67
N LEU A 137 -11.01 -2.41 -1.22
CA LEU A 137 -10.86 -3.09 -2.51
C LEU A 137 -11.05 -4.62 -2.39
N GLY A 138 -11.12 -5.15 -1.17
CA GLY A 138 -11.24 -6.59 -0.91
C GLY A 138 -9.95 -7.36 -1.22
N ILE A 139 -8.82 -6.73 -0.96
CA ILE A 139 -7.49 -7.35 -1.04
C ILE A 139 -7.23 -8.08 0.27
N ASP A 140 -6.65 -9.29 0.21
CA ASP A 140 -6.37 -10.13 1.38
C ASP A 140 -5.49 -9.40 2.42
N GLU A 141 -5.82 -9.57 3.71
CA GLU A 141 -5.05 -9.00 4.82
C GLU A 141 -3.59 -9.48 4.79
N GLY A 142 -2.65 -8.55 4.95
CA GLY A 142 -1.21 -8.82 4.93
C GLY A 142 -0.56 -8.70 3.55
N LEU A 143 -1.34 -8.40 2.50
CA LEU A 143 -0.81 -7.85 1.25
C LEU A 143 -0.70 -6.34 1.35
N ASN A 144 0.06 -5.78 0.43
CA ASN A 144 0.30 -4.36 0.27
C ASN A 144 -0.04 -3.93 -1.15
N LEU A 145 -0.17 -2.62 -1.35
CA LEU A 145 -0.40 -2.07 -2.68
C LEU A 145 0.49 -0.89 -2.99
N ASN A 146 0.66 -0.63 -4.28
CA ASN A 146 1.14 0.63 -4.81
C ASN A 146 0.14 1.13 -5.85
N LEU A 147 -0.27 2.39 -5.74
CA LEU A 147 -1.20 3.03 -6.65
C LEU A 147 -0.50 4.20 -7.36
N THR A 148 -0.50 4.16 -8.68
CA THR A 148 0.02 5.24 -9.52
C THR A 148 -1.05 5.69 -10.51
N ILE A 149 -1.23 7.00 -10.64
CA ILE A 149 -2.10 7.64 -11.63
C ILE A 149 -1.25 8.61 -12.44
N THR A 150 -0.99 8.29 -13.70
CA THR A 150 -0.09 9.07 -14.56
C THR A 150 -0.83 9.63 -15.76
N VAL A 151 -0.60 10.90 -16.10
CA VAL A 151 -1.11 11.50 -17.34
C VAL A 151 -0.44 10.86 -18.54
N VAL A 152 -1.23 10.30 -19.46
CA VAL A 152 -0.73 9.69 -20.71
C VAL A 152 -1.10 10.49 -21.95
N GLN A 153 -2.09 11.39 -21.86
CA GLN A 153 -2.44 12.31 -22.95
C GLN A 153 -3.00 13.61 -22.35
N SER A 154 -2.52 14.75 -22.84
CA SER A 154 -2.99 16.09 -22.48
C SER A 154 -2.85 17.03 -23.67
N GLN A 155 -3.60 18.14 -23.68
CA GLN A 155 -3.36 19.25 -24.61
C GLN A 155 -2.11 20.05 -24.22
N ASN A 156 -1.67 19.93 -22.97
CA ASN A 156 -0.43 20.50 -22.48
C ASN A 156 0.65 19.40 -22.42
N ASP A 157 1.55 19.38 -23.40
CA ASP A 157 2.61 18.35 -23.50
C ASP A 157 3.48 18.25 -22.23
N SER A 158 3.61 19.33 -21.44
CA SER A 158 4.37 19.32 -20.19
C SER A 158 3.74 18.46 -19.08
N ARG A 159 2.44 18.17 -19.17
CA ARG A 159 1.73 17.30 -18.21
C ARG A 159 1.88 15.83 -18.54
N VAL A 160 2.24 15.45 -19.77
CA VAL A 160 2.38 14.04 -20.13
C VAL A 160 3.52 13.41 -19.34
N GLY A 161 3.22 12.36 -18.59
CA GLY A 161 4.14 11.71 -17.65
C GLY A 161 4.07 12.24 -16.21
N GLU A 162 3.27 13.29 -15.93
CA GLU A 162 3.02 13.76 -14.57
C GLU A 162 2.25 12.71 -13.76
N GLU A 163 2.73 12.41 -12.56
CA GLU A 163 2.03 11.57 -11.59
C GLU A 163 1.06 12.42 -10.78
N ILE A 164 -0.23 12.22 -11.02
CA ILE A 164 -1.32 12.89 -10.28
C ILE A 164 -1.42 12.31 -8.86
N PHE A 165 -1.13 11.02 -8.75
CA PHE A 165 -1.06 10.30 -7.49
C PHE A 165 -0.02 9.19 -7.63
N SER A 166 0.82 9.01 -6.61
CA SER A 166 1.84 7.96 -6.58
C SER A 166 2.17 7.69 -5.13
N ASP A 167 1.62 6.62 -4.58
CA ASP A 167 1.92 6.20 -3.22
C ASP A 167 1.56 4.74 -2.95
N GLY A 168 1.99 4.25 -1.79
CA GLY A 168 1.78 2.90 -1.30
C GLY A 168 3.10 2.21 -0.95
N THR A 169 3.02 1.01 -0.41
CA THR A 169 4.21 0.29 0.02
C THR A 169 5.15 0.00 -1.16
N SER A 170 6.45 0.16 -0.93
CA SER A 170 7.46 -0.20 -1.93
C SER A 170 7.48 -1.71 -2.18
N ARG A 171 7.57 -2.09 -3.45
CA ARG A 171 7.74 -3.48 -3.87
C ARG A 171 9.13 -4.06 -3.59
N PHE A 172 10.07 -3.29 -3.01
CA PHE A 172 11.47 -3.68 -2.87
C PHE A 172 11.68 -5.03 -2.16
N ALA A 173 10.94 -5.27 -1.07
CA ALA A 173 11.00 -6.51 -0.32
C ALA A 173 10.01 -7.59 -0.82
N ALA A 174 9.24 -7.31 -1.87
CA ALA A 174 8.24 -8.25 -2.36
C ALA A 174 8.87 -9.42 -3.09
N THR A 175 8.38 -10.62 -2.79
CA THR A 175 8.74 -11.83 -3.53
C THR A 175 7.72 -12.16 -4.61
N ARG A 176 6.51 -11.60 -4.51
CA ARG A 176 5.37 -11.85 -5.38
C ARG A 176 4.48 -10.61 -5.46
N GLY A 177 3.82 -10.45 -6.59
CA GLY A 177 2.81 -9.43 -6.80
C GLY A 177 2.18 -9.53 -8.18
N SER A 178 1.15 -8.74 -8.40
CA SER A 178 0.50 -8.55 -9.70
C SER A 178 0.16 -7.07 -9.89
N THR A 179 -0.02 -6.68 -11.14
CA THR A 179 -0.33 -5.30 -11.52
C THR A 179 -1.46 -5.31 -12.53
N ALA A 180 -2.49 -4.51 -12.26
CA ALA A 180 -3.53 -4.18 -13.21
C ALA A 180 -3.41 -2.71 -13.60
N SER A 181 -3.72 -2.38 -14.85
CA SER A 181 -3.79 -0.98 -15.27
C SER A 181 -4.91 -0.73 -16.27
N ARG A 182 -5.45 0.48 -16.25
CA ARG A 182 -6.50 0.92 -17.17
C ARG A 182 -6.31 2.40 -17.49
N THR A 183 -6.58 2.75 -18.74
CA THR A 183 -6.59 4.16 -19.18
C THR A 183 -8.01 4.70 -19.13
N MET A 184 -8.17 5.89 -18.54
CA MET A 184 -9.46 6.56 -18.38
C MET A 184 -9.35 8.06 -18.59
N HIS A 185 -10.47 8.68 -18.88
CA HIS A 185 -10.58 10.13 -18.94
C HIS A 185 -10.61 10.74 -17.54
N LEU A 186 -9.85 11.82 -17.35
CA LEU A 186 -9.93 12.72 -16.20
C LEU A 186 -10.04 14.14 -16.76
N SER A 187 -11.24 14.70 -16.73
CA SER A 187 -11.55 15.98 -17.40
C SER A 187 -11.19 15.93 -18.89
N ASP A 188 -10.24 16.76 -19.35
CA ASP A 188 -9.75 16.83 -20.73
C ASP A 188 -8.50 15.98 -20.99
N GLU A 189 -8.00 15.28 -19.98
CA GLU A 189 -6.80 14.43 -20.05
C GLU A 189 -7.17 12.94 -20.10
N MET A 190 -6.25 12.11 -20.62
CA MET A 190 -6.26 10.66 -20.40
C MET A 190 -5.17 10.31 -19.41
N VAL A 191 -5.54 9.51 -18.41
CA VAL A 191 -4.63 9.05 -17.36
C VAL A 191 -4.63 7.53 -17.30
N ARG A 192 -3.51 6.96 -16.87
CA ARG A 192 -3.37 5.53 -16.60
C ARG A 192 -3.39 5.33 -15.10
N VAL A 193 -4.39 4.59 -14.63
CA VAL A 193 -4.46 4.10 -13.25
C VAL A 193 -3.78 2.74 -13.22
N THR A 194 -2.80 2.59 -12.36
CA THR A 194 -2.03 1.36 -12.17
C THR A 194 -2.12 0.95 -10.71
N LEU A 195 -2.66 -0.23 -10.44
CA LEU A 195 -2.74 -0.83 -9.12
C LEU A 195 -1.82 -2.04 -9.08
N GLU A 196 -0.75 -1.97 -8.30
CA GLU A 196 0.09 -3.11 -7.95
C GLU A 196 -0.35 -3.66 -6.59
N ILE A 197 -0.42 -4.99 -6.47
CA ILE A 197 -0.64 -5.71 -5.22
C ILE A 197 0.53 -6.66 -5.01
N HIS A 198 1.13 -6.65 -3.83
CA HIS A 198 2.34 -7.43 -3.56
C HIS A 198 2.45 -7.83 -2.08
N ASN A 199 3.44 -8.68 -1.76
CA ASN A 199 3.66 -9.22 -0.42
C ASN A 199 4.94 -8.70 0.25
N ALA A 200 5.33 -7.45 0.00
CA ALA A 200 6.58 -6.89 0.53
C ALA A 200 6.59 -6.78 2.06
N GLY A 201 5.40 -6.73 2.69
CA GLY A 201 5.28 -6.32 4.08
C GLY A 201 5.46 -4.82 4.21
N ARG A 202 4.77 -4.23 5.18
CA ARG A 202 4.84 -2.80 5.44
C ARG A 202 6.03 -2.49 6.36
N GLU A 203 6.96 -1.70 5.87
CA GLU A 203 7.94 -1.01 6.72
C GLU A 203 7.34 0.33 7.19
N PRO A 204 7.58 0.78 8.44
CA PRO A 204 6.92 1.94 9.03
C PRO A 204 7.45 3.29 8.53
N ALA A 205 8.02 3.37 7.34
CA ALA A 205 8.58 4.62 6.83
C ALA A 205 7.45 5.52 6.31
N GLY A 206 6.83 6.31 7.19
CA GLY A 206 5.84 7.30 6.76
C GLY A 206 5.49 8.41 7.75
N LEU A 207 6.06 8.43 8.97
CA LEU A 207 6.06 9.65 9.78
C LEU A 207 7.49 10.10 9.99
N ARG A 208 7.69 11.41 10.02
CA ARG A 208 8.97 12.01 10.34
C ARG A 208 8.81 13.15 11.32
N ILE A 209 9.83 13.33 12.16
CA ILE A 209 9.97 14.54 12.97
C ILE A 209 10.42 15.68 12.05
N THR A 210 9.72 16.81 12.12
CA THR A 210 10.01 18.00 11.30
C THR A 210 10.38 19.21 12.13
N GLU A 211 9.96 19.28 13.38
CA GLU A 211 10.26 20.40 14.26
C GLU A 211 10.16 20.00 15.73
N PHE A 212 10.91 20.65 16.63
CA PHE A 212 10.74 20.50 18.06
C PHE A 212 11.05 21.79 18.83
N MET A 213 10.45 21.94 20.01
CA MET A 213 10.68 23.03 20.97
C MET A 213 11.08 22.43 22.31
N ALA A 214 12.36 22.59 22.68
CA ALA A 214 12.93 22.05 23.92
C ALA A 214 13.00 23.07 25.06
N ASP A 215 13.00 24.39 24.77
CA ASP A 215 13.12 25.45 25.80
C ASP A 215 12.10 26.58 25.56
N PRO A 216 10.80 26.33 25.76
CA PRO A 216 9.77 27.36 25.65
C PRO A 216 9.88 28.37 26.82
N LEU A 217 9.80 29.68 26.53
CA LEU A 217 9.80 30.69 27.59
C LEU A 217 8.40 31.10 28.05
N ASN A 218 8.26 31.34 29.35
CA ASN A 218 7.09 31.95 30.00
C ASN A 218 5.79 31.10 29.98
N GLY A 219 5.90 29.78 30.03
CA GLY A 219 4.76 28.89 30.32
C GLY A 219 4.12 28.10 29.15
N PRO A 220 4.43 28.30 27.85
CA PRO A 220 4.08 27.34 26.82
C PRO A 220 4.75 25.97 27.07
N PRO A 221 4.15 24.87 26.62
CA PRO A 221 4.73 23.55 26.76
C PRO A 221 5.82 23.27 25.73
N GLU A 222 6.62 22.25 26.00
CA GLU A 222 7.48 21.63 25.00
C GLU A 222 6.62 20.87 23.98
N TRP A 223 7.11 20.75 22.76
CA TRP A 223 6.39 20.04 21.71
C TRP A 223 7.32 19.50 20.63
N VAL A 224 6.81 18.49 19.93
CA VAL A 224 7.43 17.85 18.76
C VAL A 224 6.39 17.79 17.65
N GLU A 225 6.76 18.27 16.47
CA GLU A 225 5.96 18.17 15.26
C GLU A 225 6.32 16.92 14.48
N LEU A 226 5.28 16.20 14.06
CA LEU A 226 5.37 15.09 13.13
C LEU A 226 4.61 15.43 11.85
N GLU A 227 5.14 14.98 10.72
CA GLU A 227 4.51 15.11 9.41
C GLU A 227 4.32 13.73 8.77
N ASN A 228 3.19 13.55 8.09
CA ASN A 228 3.00 12.46 7.12
C ASN A 228 3.39 12.96 5.73
N PRO A 229 4.56 12.58 5.17
CA PRO A 229 4.98 12.99 3.83
C PRO A 229 4.36 12.14 2.72
N ASP A 230 3.64 11.07 3.06
CA ASP A 230 3.11 10.11 2.10
C ASP A 230 1.83 10.66 1.42
N GLY A 231 1.44 10.03 0.32
CA GLY A 231 0.26 10.37 -0.46
C GLY A 231 -1.06 9.80 0.10
N PHE A 232 -0.99 8.76 0.93
CA PHE A 232 -2.08 8.17 1.70
C PHE A 232 -2.07 8.70 3.14
N ALA A 233 -3.19 8.51 3.84
CA ALA A 233 -3.21 8.79 5.27
C ALA A 233 -2.39 7.76 6.06
N MET A 234 -1.74 8.23 7.14
CA MET A 234 -1.04 7.41 8.09
C MET A 234 -1.98 6.96 9.21
N ASN A 235 -2.05 5.66 9.48
CA ASN A 235 -2.65 5.15 10.71
C ASN A 235 -1.67 5.35 11.87
N LEU A 236 -2.05 6.13 12.88
CA LEU A 236 -1.21 6.46 14.04
C LEU A 236 -1.15 5.33 15.08
N SER A 237 -1.96 4.27 14.91
CA SER A 237 -1.88 3.07 15.74
C SER A 237 -0.48 2.45 15.69
N GLY A 238 0.13 2.25 16.86
CA GLY A 238 1.48 1.71 16.97
C GLY A 238 2.57 2.77 17.06
N TRP A 239 2.29 4.01 16.66
CA TRP A 239 3.26 5.11 16.74
C TRP A 239 3.37 5.67 18.14
N SER A 240 4.58 6.06 18.52
CA SER A 240 4.92 6.49 19.88
C SER A 240 6.12 7.44 19.88
N LEU A 241 6.23 8.26 20.93
CA LEU A 241 7.39 9.10 21.20
C LEU A 241 8.02 8.75 22.54
N ALA A 242 9.33 8.93 22.65
CA ALA A 242 10.07 8.87 23.89
C ALA A 242 11.12 10.00 23.94
N SER A 243 11.38 10.51 25.13
CA SER A 243 12.59 11.26 25.54
C SER A 243 13.18 10.45 26.69
N PRO A 244 14.50 10.17 26.70
CA PRO A 244 15.12 8.94 27.16
C PRO A 244 14.31 8.17 28.20
N GLY A 245 13.63 7.09 27.78
CA GLY A 245 12.70 6.41 28.67
C GLY A 245 11.67 5.54 27.97
N ALA A 246 10.49 5.45 28.58
CA ALA A 246 9.40 4.65 28.05
C ALA A 246 8.70 5.37 26.90
N PHE A 247 8.34 4.61 25.86
CA PHE A 247 7.51 5.10 24.76
C PHE A 247 6.09 5.40 25.23
N GLN A 248 5.62 6.59 24.90
CA GLN A 248 4.23 7.00 25.03
C GLN A 248 3.56 6.92 23.66
N MET A 249 2.43 6.22 23.60
CA MET A 249 1.63 6.07 22.37
C MET A 249 1.02 7.40 21.94
N ILE A 250 1.03 7.66 20.63
CA ILE A 250 0.40 8.85 20.02
C ILE A 250 -1.13 8.69 20.02
N GLY A 251 -1.64 7.52 19.62
CA GLY A 251 -3.09 7.26 19.58
C GLY A 251 -3.49 6.23 18.53
N ASP A 252 -4.79 6.21 18.22
CA ASP A 252 -5.45 5.29 17.29
C ASP A 252 -6.15 5.99 16.11
N SER A 253 -5.90 7.29 15.94
CA SER A 253 -6.39 8.13 14.85
C SER A 253 -5.58 7.97 13.55
N ALA A 254 -5.94 8.72 12.52
CA ALA A 254 -5.16 8.81 11.29
C ALA A 254 -4.81 10.26 10.92
N LEU A 255 -3.60 10.44 10.38
CA LEU A 255 -3.07 11.71 9.90
C LEU A 255 -3.08 11.72 8.37
N GLY A 256 -3.78 12.66 7.75
CA GLY A 256 -3.88 12.73 6.29
C GLY A 256 -2.53 13.03 5.62
N ALA A 257 -2.46 12.81 4.31
CA ALA A 257 -1.30 13.12 3.47
C ALA A 257 -0.89 14.58 3.59
N GLY A 258 0.41 14.84 3.82
CA GLY A 258 0.97 16.18 4.02
C GLY A 258 0.50 16.90 5.29
N GLN A 259 -0.31 16.25 6.15
CA GLN A 259 -0.77 16.85 7.39
C GLN A 259 0.28 16.73 8.50
N ARG A 260 0.14 17.62 9.49
CA ARG A 260 1.01 17.73 10.65
C ARG A 260 0.26 17.44 11.94
N LEU A 261 1.01 16.94 12.90
CA LEU A 261 0.57 16.54 14.23
C LEU A 261 1.54 17.16 15.23
N ILE A 262 1.01 17.77 16.28
CA ILE A 262 1.77 18.31 17.40
C ILE A 262 1.60 17.36 18.59
N CYS A 263 2.70 16.73 18.99
CA CYS A 263 2.80 16.12 20.31
C CYS A 263 3.26 17.20 21.28
N THR A 264 2.48 17.50 22.32
CA THR A 264 2.74 18.63 23.23
C THR A 264 2.66 18.18 24.68
N GLY A 265 3.46 18.78 25.55
CA GLY A 265 3.34 18.56 27.00
C GLY A 265 2.10 19.19 27.62
N ASN A 266 1.33 20.04 26.90
CA ASN A 266 0.05 20.55 27.41
C ASN A 266 -0.86 21.05 26.28
N ALA A 267 -1.87 20.26 25.91
CA ALA A 267 -2.76 20.63 24.79
C ALA A 267 -3.65 21.86 25.07
N GLN A 268 -3.83 22.27 26.32
CA GLN A 268 -4.65 23.43 26.68
C GLN A 268 -3.92 24.77 26.47
N THR A 269 -2.60 24.77 26.63
CA THR A 269 -1.76 25.97 26.53
C THR A 269 -0.92 26.00 25.26
N GLN A 270 -0.89 24.90 24.49
CA GLN A 270 -0.25 24.85 23.19
C GLN A 270 -0.88 25.85 22.21
N TYR A 271 -0.06 26.72 21.64
CA TYR A 271 -0.47 27.56 20.53
C TYR A 271 -0.55 26.71 19.26
N ASN A 272 -1.69 26.79 18.54
CA ASN A 272 -1.99 25.99 17.36
C ASN A 272 -2.91 26.76 16.40
N PRO A 273 -2.39 27.75 15.65
CA PRO A 273 -3.19 28.63 14.81
C PRO A 273 -3.71 27.94 13.54
N THR A 274 -3.11 26.81 13.15
CA THR A 274 -3.49 26.05 11.96
C THR A 274 -4.46 24.91 12.25
N ASP A 275 -4.90 24.76 13.51
CA ASP A 275 -5.77 23.65 13.95
C ASP A 275 -5.19 22.27 13.57
N ALA A 276 -3.86 22.13 13.72
CA ALA A 276 -3.17 20.86 13.52
C ALA A 276 -3.64 19.85 14.58
N MET A 277 -3.53 18.56 14.27
CA MET A 277 -3.88 17.53 15.24
C MET A 277 -2.99 17.65 16.49
N LEU A 278 -3.60 17.66 17.67
CA LEU A 278 -2.89 17.75 18.96
C LEU A 278 -2.95 16.43 19.71
N VAL A 279 -1.82 16.01 20.27
CA VAL A 279 -1.72 14.89 21.19
C VAL A 279 -1.02 15.35 22.46
N ASP A 280 -1.69 15.15 23.60
CA ASP A 280 -1.23 15.60 24.92
C ASP A 280 -0.35 14.52 25.60
N PHE A 281 0.89 14.88 25.88
CA PHE A 281 1.90 14.08 26.56
C PHE A 281 2.18 14.59 27.99
N GLY A 282 1.44 15.59 28.49
CA GLY A 282 1.70 16.20 29.81
C GLY A 282 1.63 15.22 30.98
N ALA A 283 0.82 14.17 30.86
CA ALA A 283 0.72 13.11 31.87
C ALA A 283 1.81 12.03 31.76
N SER A 284 2.48 11.91 30.60
CA SER A 284 3.50 10.88 30.37
C SER A 284 4.89 11.33 30.84
N GLY A 285 5.13 12.65 30.90
CA GLY A 285 6.43 13.23 31.24
C GLY A 285 7.44 13.20 30.09
N VAL A 286 7.06 12.72 28.91
CA VAL A 286 7.91 12.75 27.70
C VAL A 286 8.18 14.18 27.23
N LEU A 287 7.21 15.08 27.45
CA LEU A 287 7.31 16.50 27.11
C LEU A 287 6.87 17.36 28.29
N GLY A 288 7.59 18.46 28.48
CA GLY A 288 7.39 19.44 29.52
C GLY A 288 6.09 20.23 29.34
N THR A 289 5.41 20.50 30.45
CA THR A 289 4.10 21.17 30.49
C THR A 289 4.22 22.70 30.47
N GLY A 290 5.45 23.23 30.44
CA GLY A 290 5.78 24.66 30.55
C GLY A 290 5.95 25.16 31.99
N SER A 291 5.40 24.46 32.98
CA SER A 291 5.75 24.64 34.40
C SER A 291 6.84 23.68 34.88
N ILE A 292 7.05 22.63 34.10
CA ILE A 292 8.05 21.59 34.30
C ILE A 292 8.59 21.32 32.90
N ASP A 293 9.90 21.45 32.76
CA ASP A 293 10.62 21.11 31.55
C ASP A 293 11.05 19.64 31.65
N SER A 294 10.88 18.89 30.57
CA SER A 294 11.31 17.50 30.44
C SER A 294 12.53 17.39 29.54
N LEU A 295 12.60 18.20 28.48
CA LEU A 295 13.71 18.23 27.54
C LEU A 295 14.79 19.21 28.00
N ALA A 296 16.06 18.84 27.83
CA ALA A 296 17.20 19.71 28.14
C ALA A 296 17.76 20.37 26.87
N ALA A 297 17.80 21.70 26.82
CA ALA A 297 18.34 22.44 25.67
C ALA A 297 19.84 22.17 25.43
N GLU A 298 20.59 21.87 26.50
CA GLU A 298 22.03 21.60 26.48
C GLU A 298 22.37 20.17 26.04
N GLY A 299 21.37 19.32 25.84
CA GLY A 299 21.54 18.00 25.27
C GLY A 299 20.53 16.99 25.75
N ASP A 300 19.78 16.43 24.82
CA ASP A 300 18.79 15.38 25.05
C ASP A 300 18.50 14.63 23.74
N SER A 301 17.51 13.74 23.77
CA SER A 301 17.01 13.08 22.57
C SER A 301 15.50 12.92 22.54
N VAL A 302 14.96 12.79 21.32
CA VAL A 302 13.58 12.36 21.08
C VAL A 302 13.60 11.24 20.06
N THR A 303 12.96 10.12 20.40
CA THR A 303 12.82 8.95 19.54
C THR A 303 11.37 8.78 19.12
N LEU A 304 11.15 8.74 17.81
CA LEU A 304 9.93 8.29 17.18
C LEU A 304 9.99 6.77 17.02
N GLY A 305 9.09 6.07 17.69
CA GLY A 305 8.99 4.62 17.69
C GLY A 305 7.73 4.12 17.02
N TRP A 306 7.80 2.93 16.42
CA TRP A 306 6.64 2.22 15.88
C TRP A 306 6.58 0.79 16.40
N THR A 307 5.43 0.41 16.93
CA THR A 307 5.14 -0.94 17.41
C THR A 307 4.16 -1.60 16.48
N ARG A 308 4.58 -2.69 15.84
CA ARG A 308 3.70 -3.47 14.96
C ARG A 308 2.52 -4.02 15.78
N SER A 309 1.31 -3.92 15.23
CA SER A 309 0.13 -4.51 15.84
C SER A 309 0.33 -6.00 16.15
N GLY A 310 -0.04 -6.42 17.35
CA GLY A 310 0.12 -7.79 17.84
C GLY A 310 1.53 -8.14 18.35
N THR A 311 2.48 -7.19 18.34
CA THR A 311 3.80 -7.36 18.96
C THR A 311 3.98 -6.42 20.15
N ILE A 312 5.05 -6.62 20.92
CA ILE A 312 5.49 -5.73 22.02
C ILE A 312 6.82 -5.05 21.72
N LEU A 313 7.37 -5.27 20.51
CA LEU A 313 8.66 -4.74 20.12
C LEU A 313 8.43 -3.43 19.36
N THR A 314 8.85 -2.34 19.98
CA THR A 314 8.93 -1.03 19.34
C THR A 314 10.23 -0.94 18.53
N TYR A 315 10.12 -0.48 17.30
CA TYR A 315 11.24 -0.15 16.42
C TYR A 315 11.47 1.36 16.45
N ASP A 316 12.71 1.78 16.59
CA ASP A 316 13.09 3.18 16.45
C ASP A 316 13.03 3.55 14.96
N VAL A 317 12.11 4.44 14.61
CA VAL A 317 11.95 4.94 13.23
C VAL A 317 12.91 6.09 13.00
N SER A 318 12.98 7.03 13.94
CA SER A 318 13.99 8.09 13.93
C SER A 318 14.32 8.53 15.35
N THR A 319 15.58 8.87 15.59
CA THR A 319 16.02 9.51 16.83
C THR A 319 16.71 10.81 16.46
N ILE A 320 16.27 11.90 17.09
CA ILE A 320 17.00 13.16 17.12
C ILE A 320 17.79 13.21 18.43
N GLU A 321 19.08 13.48 18.35
CA GLU A 321 19.96 13.69 19.51
C GLU A 321 20.68 15.01 19.32
N TRP A 322 20.68 15.84 20.36
CA TRP A 322 21.42 17.09 20.38
C TRP A 322 22.31 17.19 21.61
N ASP A 323 23.25 18.12 21.56
CA ASP A 323 24.17 18.45 22.63
C ASP A 323 24.33 19.97 22.73
N ASP A 324 25.20 20.41 23.64
CA ASP A 324 25.44 21.82 23.94
C ASP A 324 25.94 22.62 22.72
N SER A 325 26.50 21.95 21.71
CA SER A 325 26.99 22.58 20.48
C SER A 325 25.86 23.07 19.57
N TRP A 326 24.62 22.64 19.80
CA TRP A 326 23.46 23.10 19.05
C TRP A 326 23.03 24.51 19.44
N ASP A 327 23.45 25.00 20.62
CA ASP A 327 23.14 26.35 21.14
C ASP A 327 21.64 26.70 20.98
N ILE A 328 20.78 25.77 21.40
CA ILE A 328 19.32 25.94 21.30
C ILE A 328 18.92 27.15 22.13
N GLN A 329 18.54 28.22 21.44
CA GLN A 329 18.14 29.46 22.07
C GLN A 329 16.77 29.27 22.71
N SER A 330 16.61 29.80 23.92
CA SER A 330 15.30 29.85 24.55
C SER A 330 14.27 30.48 23.62
N ASN A 331 13.08 29.91 23.61
CA ASN A 331 11.97 30.32 22.78
C ASN A 331 12.20 30.17 21.26
N HIS A 332 13.14 29.33 20.86
CA HIS A 332 13.31 28.95 19.46
C HIS A 332 13.02 27.47 19.27
N SER A 333 12.18 27.16 18.30
CA SER A 333 12.04 25.80 17.80
C SER A 333 13.17 25.49 16.83
N MET A 334 13.49 24.22 16.71
CA MET A 334 14.44 23.70 15.73
C MET A 334 13.65 23.05 14.61
N THR A 335 13.65 23.65 13.41
CA THR A 335 12.99 23.10 12.21
C THR A 335 13.99 22.30 11.38
N TYR A 336 13.58 21.12 10.92
CA TYR A 336 14.39 20.24 10.11
C TYR A 336 14.37 20.67 8.64
N ASN A 337 15.56 20.83 8.05
CA ASN A 337 15.74 21.24 6.65
C ASN A 337 15.52 20.12 5.62
N LEU A 338 14.96 18.97 6.05
CA LEU A 338 14.60 17.83 5.20
C LEU A 338 15.77 17.26 4.37
N GLY A 339 16.95 17.13 4.98
CA GLY A 339 18.09 16.50 4.34
C GLY A 339 19.19 16.11 5.31
N GLY A 340 19.87 14.99 5.05
CA GLY A 340 21.05 14.56 5.82
C GLY A 340 20.72 13.78 7.10
N ASN A 341 21.68 13.77 8.02
CA ASN A 341 21.56 13.09 9.32
C ASN A 341 20.77 13.98 10.29
N LEU A 342 19.76 13.41 10.96
CA LEU A 342 18.96 14.07 11.99
C LEU A 342 19.79 14.56 13.19
N ASN A 343 20.93 13.91 13.48
CA ASN A 343 21.79 14.28 14.62
C ASN A 343 22.88 15.28 14.22
N SER A 344 22.64 16.08 13.18
CA SER A 344 23.57 17.09 12.70
C SER A 344 22.90 18.45 12.63
N ILE A 345 23.39 19.38 13.44
CA ILE A 345 22.88 20.76 13.53
C ILE A 345 22.82 21.49 12.18
N THR A 346 23.65 21.14 11.19
CA THR A 346 23.61 21.77 9.86
C THR A 346 22.31 21.50 9.11
N ASN A 347 21.55 20.49 9.52
CA ASN A 347 20.27 20.13 8.94
C ASN A 347 19.10 20.69 9.75
N TRP A 348 19.37 21.51 10.76
CA TRP A 348 18.36 22.18 11.57
C TRP A 348 18.51 23.70 11.48
N THR A 349 17.42 24.40 11.72
CA THR A 349 17.41 25.86 11.73
C THR A 349 16.55 26.34 12.89
N ALA A 350 17.12 27.20 13.72
CA ALA A 350 16.43 27.80 14.84
C ALA A 350 15.44 28.88 14.35
N VAL A 351 14.19 28.82 14.80
CA VAL A 351 13.12 29.74 14.41
C VAL A 351 12.39 30.25 15.66
N ASN A 352 12.13 31.56 15.72
CA ASN A 352 11.49 32.23 16.87
C ASN A 352 9.95 32.07 16.90
N THR A 353 9.36 31.59 15.80
CA THR A 353 7.93 31.31 15.64
C THR A 353 7.79 30.06 14.78
N GLY A 354 7.83 28.92 15.45
CA GLY A 354 7.77 27.60 14.86
C GLY A 354 6.42 27.23 14.28
N THR A 355 6.38 26.33 13.30
CA THR A 355 5.11 25.83 12.78
C THR A 355 4.89 24.40 13.23
N PRO A 356 3.64 23.95 13.39
CA PRO A 356 2.39 24.66 13.63
C PRO A 356 2.24 25.09 15.11
N GLY A 357 3.29 24.94 15.94
CA GLY A 357 3.21 25.07 17.39
C GLY A 357 3.50 26.45 17.99
N TRP A 358 3.86 27.49 17.21
CA TRP A 358 4.30 28.79 17.74
C TRP A 358 3.88 30.03 16.93
#